data_AF-A0A5N6ETT4-F1
#
_entry.id   AF-A0A5N6ETT4-F1
#
_cell.length_a   1.000
_cell.length_b   1.000
_cell.length_c   1.000
_cell.angle_alpha   90.00
_cell.angle_beta   90.00
_cell.angle_gamma   90.00
#
_symmetry.space_group_name_H-M   'P 1'
#
loop_
_entity.id
_entity.type
_entity.pdbx_description
1 polymer ?
#
loop_
_entity_poly.entity_id
_entity_poly.type
_entity_poly.pdbx_seq_one_letter_code
_entity_poly.pdbx_strand_id
1 'polypeptide(L)'
;MPESFATLRNRRSDALARLADEHLQHDLRQEDRDTLKSAASKVSFWTGIGSAVGIGLGLYVAFRLRSSRKAFFDVFRAQERPTQVVFADGRTESIPDITPLLKPTTLGDFATYFFASAGGLFLGGELGFLGGAASGSRTITADPEQKKRIETAFRRFRADVLRKEADELDRGVSVEDKMF
;
A
#
# COMPACT_ATOMS: atom_id res chain seq x y z
N MET A 1 -25.48 26.76 2.56
CA MET A 1 -25.22 25.36 2.17
C MET A 1 -23.77 25.08 2.56
N PRO A 2 -23.49 24.27 3.59
CA PRO A 2 -22.11 23.97 3.97
C PRO A 2 -21.44 23.18 2.84
N GLU A 3 -20.30 23.67 2.35
CA GLU A 3 -19.52 22.92 1.36
C GLU A 3 -18.97 21.66 2.01
N SER A 4 -19.26 20.49 1.42
CA SER A 4 -18.77 19.22 1.93
C SER A 4 -17.23 19.20 1.93
N PHE A 5 -16.63 18.57 2.93
CA PHE A 5 -15.18 18.34 3.02
C PHE A 5 -14.62 17.69 1.74
N ALA A 6 -15.41 16.86 1.07
CA ALA A 6 -15.05 16.25 -0.20
C ALA A 6 -14.89 17.28 -1.33
N THR A 7 -15.79 18.26 -1.42
CA THR A 7 -15.74 19.35 -2.42
C THR A 7 -14.58 20.31 -2.16
N LEU A 8 -14.29 20.64 -0.90
CA LEU A 8 -13.13 21.47 -0.52
C LEU A 8 -11.80 20.79 -0.88
N ARG A 9 -11.67 19.49 -0.54
CA ARG A 9 -10.50 18.69 -0.92
C ARG A 9 -10.29 18.63 -2.43
N ASN A 10 -11.37 18.44 -3.20
CA ASN A 10 -11.30 18.33 -4.65
C ASN A 10 -10.89 19.65 -5.32
N ARG A 11 -11.43 20.78 -4.86
CA ARG A 11 -11.01 22.11 -5.35
C ARG A 11 -9.53 22.38 -5.06
N ARG A 12 -9.06 22.02 -3.87
CA ARG A 12 -7.64 22.15 -3.52
C ARG A 12 -6.74 21.28 -4.40
N SER A 13 -7.11 20.03 -4.66
CA SER A 13 -6.35 19.16 -5.56
C SER A 13 -6.33 19.69 -7.00
N ASP A 14 -7.47 20.17 -7.51
CA ASP A 14 -7.55 20.74 -8.86
C ASP A 14 -6.69 22.00 -8.99
N ALA A 15 -6.69 22.84 -7.95
CA ALA A 15 -5.92 24.07 -7.92
C ALA A 15 -4.40 23.82 -7.83
N LEU A 16 -3.98 22.74 -7.17
CA LEU A 16 -2.58 22.30 -7.14
C LEU A 16 -2.17 21.62 -8.45
N ALA A 17 -3.06 20.84 -9.06
CA ALA A 17 -2.82 20.20 -10.35
C ALA A 17 -2.62 21.24 -11.47
N ARG A 18 -3.44 22.29 -11.49
CA ARG A 18 -3.27 23.41 -12.43
C ARG A 18 -1.94 24.14 -12.24
N LEU A 19 -1.56 24.40 -10.99
CA LEU A 19 -0.28 25.03 -10.67
C LEU A 19 0.90 24.15 -11.14
N ALA A 20 0.81 22.85 -10.91
CA ALA A 20 1.82 21.90 -11.39
C ALA A 20 1.91 21.91 -12.92
N ASP A 21 0.78 21.93 -13.63
CA ASP A 21 0.74 21.95 -15.09
C ASP A 21 1.36 23.25 -15.65
N GLU A 22 1.09 24.40 -15.02
CA GLU A 22 1.70 25.68 -15.38
C GLU A 22 3.23 25.64 -15.24
N HIS A 23 3.75 25.13 -14.12
CA HIS A 23 5.21 24.98 -13.93
C HIS A 23 5.83 23.97 -14.90
N LEU A 24 5.14 22.86 -15.20
CA LEU A 24 5.63 21.89 -16.18
C LEU A 24 5.70 22.49 -17.60
N GLN A 25 4.78 23.38 -17.95
CA GLN A 25 4.74 24.00 -19.27
C GLN A 25 5.72 25.18 -19.39
N HIS A 26 5.85 26.01 -18.35
CA HIS A 26 6.64 27.25 -18.40
C HIS A 26 8.10 27.10 -17.96
N ASP A 27 8.39 26.27 -16.94
CA ASP A 27 9.75 26.18 -16.38
C ASP A 27 10.59 25.06 -17.02
N LEU A 28 9.96 24.13 -17.75
CA LEU A 28 10.63 22.96 -18.33
C LEU A 28 10.59 22.95 -19.85
N ARG A 29 11.63 22.36 -20.44
CA ARG A 29 11.67 22.05 -21.86
C ARG A 29 10.89 20.77 -22.16
N GLN A 30 10.57 20.54 -23.43
CA GLN A 30 9.89 19.32 -23.85
C GLN A 30 10.68 18.05 -23.48
N GLU A 31 12.00 18.09 -23.67
CA GLU A 31 12.92 17.01 -23.26
C GLU A 31 12.83 16.68 -21.76
N ASP A 32 12.71 17.71 -20.90
CA ASP A 32 12.63 17.54 -19.45
C ASP A 32 11.29 16.91 -19.04
N ARG A 33 10.19 17.34 -19.69
CA ARG A 33 8.86 16.75 -19.50
C ARG A 33 8.82 15.28 -19.91
N ASP A 34 9.44 14.94 -21.04
CA ASP A 34 9.48 13.57 -21.53
C ASP A 34 10.33 12.67 -20.60
N THR A 35 11.43 13.17 -20.07
CA THR A 35 12.22 12.48 -19.04
C THR A 35 11.40 12.24 -17.77
N LEU A 36 10.68 13.26 -17.26
CA LEU A 36 9.83 13.11 -16.09
C LEU A 36 8.69 12.10 -16.32
N LYS A 37 8.05 12.14 -17.48
CA LYS A 37 7.00 11.20 -17.87
C LYS A 37 7.54 9.78 -17.98
N SER A 38 8.72 9.60 -18.57
CA SER A 38 9.41 8.30 -18.66
C SER A 38 9.77 7.76 -17.28
N ALA A 39 10.30 8.60 -16.39
CA ALA A 39 10.61 8.23 -15.01
C ALA A 39 9.33 7.81 -14.24
N ALA A 40 8.24 8.57 -14.34
CA ALA A 40 6.96 8.23 -13.73
C ALA A 40 6.37 6.93 -14.29
N SER A 41 6.47 6.72 -15.61
CA SER A 41 6.06 5.48 -16.27
C SER A 41 6.83 4.27 -15.76
N LYS A 42 8.15 4.41 -15.53
CA LYS A 42 8.97 3.34 -14.94
C LYS A 42 8.54 3.02 -13.52
N VAL A 43 8.28 4.03 -12.70
CA VAL A 43 7.78 3.84 -11.32
C VAL A 43 6.47 3.06 -11.34
N SER A 44 5.50 3.51 -12.14
CA SER A 44 4.19 2.86 -12.28
C SER A 44 4.33 1.42 -12.76
N PHE A 45 5.15 1.18 -13.79
CA PHE A 45 5.40 -0.14 -14.34
C PHE A 45 5.99 -1.11 -13.32
N TRP A 46 7.07 -0.72 -12.62
CA TRP A 46 7.70 -1.57 -11.61
C TRP A 46 6.82 -1.78 -10.38
N THR A 47 6.07 -0.76 -9.95
CA THR A 47 5.08 -0.88 -8.88
C THR A 47 3.98 -1.87 -9.28
N GLY A 48 3.50 -1.81 -10.52
CA GLY A 48 2.50 -2.73 -11.06
C GLY A 48 3.00 -4.16 -11.11
N ILE A 49 4.22 -4.39 -11.60
CA ILE A 49 4.86 -5.73 -11.59
C ILE A 49 5.01 -6.23 -10.16
N GLY A 50 5.58 -5.41 -9.27
CA GLY A 50 5.79 -5.77 -7.88
C GLY A 50 4.49 -6.13 -7.18
N SER A 51 3.43 -5.34 -7.41
CA SER A 51 2.08 -5.58 -6.90
C SER A 51 1.50 -6.92 -7.39
N ALA A 52 1.61 -7.20 -8.69
CA ALA A 52 1.11 -8.44 -9.28
C ALA A 52 1.85 -9.67 -8.71
N VAL A 53 3.18 -9.61 -8.64
CA VAL A 53 4.01 -10.67 -8.03
C VAL A 53 3.68 -10.83 -6.55
N GLY A 54 3.52 -9.71 -5.83
CA GLY A 54 3.17 -9.68 -4.42
C GLY A 54 1.83 -10.34 -4.13
N ILE A 55 0.77 -10.01 -4.89
CA ILE A 55 -0.54 -10.68 -4.79
C ILE A 55 -0.40 -12.18 -5.08
N GLY A 56 0.34 -12.55 -6.14
CA GLY A 56 0.57 -13.95 -6.50
C GLY A 56 1.23 -14.75 -5.37
N LEU A 57 2.28 -14.18 -4.75
CA LEU A 57 2.94 -14.77 -3.58
C LEU A 57 2.01 -14.83 -2.36
N GLY A 58 1.21 -13.78 -2.13
CA GLY A 58 0.20 -13.75 -1.08
C GLY A 58 -0.82 -14.87 -1.23
N LEU A 59 -1.35 -15.08 -2.44
CA LEU A 59 -2.27 -16.16 -2.75
C LEU A 59 -1.63 -17.54 -2.58
N TYR A 60 -0.36 -17.70 -3.00
CA TYR A 60 0.40 -18.93 -2.78
C TYR A 60 0.56 -19.25 -1.28
N VAL A 61 0.93 -18.25 -0.47
CA VAL A 61 1.03 -18.39 0.99
C VAL A 61 -0.32 -18.71 1.61
N ALA A 62 -1.41 -18.07 1.18
CA ALA A 62 -2.76 -18.39 1.66
C ALA A 62 -3.12 -19.85 1.37
N PHE A 63 -2.87 -20.32 0.15
CA PHE A 63 -3.09 -21.71 -0.25
C PHE A 63 -2.24 -22.69 0.59
N ARG A 64 -0.97 -22.37 0.81
CA ARG A 64 -0.05 -23.15 1.65
C ARG A 64 -0.54 -23.22 3.10
N LEU A 65 -0.95 -22.11 3.69
CA LEU A 65 -1.47 -22.07 5.07
C LEU A 65 -2.76 -22.88 5.21
N ARG A 66 -3.67 -22.76 4.25
CA ARG A 66 -4.92 -23.51 4.23
C ARG A 66 -4.68 -25.02 4.15
N SER A 67 -3.81 -25.45 3.24
CA SER A 67 -3.45 -26.87 3.09
C SER A 67 -2.79 -27.43 4.35
N SER A 68 -1.88 -26.67 4.97
CA SER A 68 -1.28 -27.05 6.26
C SER A 68 -2.32 -27.16 7.38
N ARG A 69 -3.24 -26.19 7.54
CA ARG A 69 -4.30 -26.27 8.56
C ARG A 69 -5.21 -27.49 8.35
N LYS A 70 -5.56 -27.79 7.10
CA LYS A 70 -6.34 -28.99 6.78
C LYS A 70 -5.60 -30.27 7.15
N ALA A 71 -4.31 -30.37 6.82
CA ALA A 71 -3.50 -31.53 7.19
C ALA A 71 -3.43 -31.73 8.71
N PHE A 72 -3.26 -30.66 9.48
CA PHE A 72 -3.31 -30.74 10.95
C PHE A 72 -4.69 -31.21 11.43
N PHE A 73 -5.77 -30.61 10.92
CA PHE A 73 -7.12 -31.02 11.27
C PHE A 73 -7.37 -32.51 10.98
N ASP A 74 -6.91 -33.02 9.84
CA ASP A 74 -7.10 -34.42 9.46
C ASP A 74 -6.33 -35.38 10.39
N VAL A 75 -5.12 -35.00 10.83
CA VAL A 75 -4.34 -35.77 11.83
C VAL A 75 -5.06 -35.83 13.17
N PHE A 76 -5.51 -34.69 13.70
CA PHE A 76 -6.24 -34.66 14.97
C PHE A 76 -7.64 -35.26 14.83
N ARG A 77 -8.21 -35.27 13.63
CA ARG A 77 -9.52 -35.86 13.37
C ARG A 77 -9.49 -37.39 13.46
N ALA A 78 -8.37 -38.02 13.13
CA ALA A 78 -8.24 -39.48 12.97
C ALA A 78 -8.84 -40.29 14.14
N GLN A 79 -9.34 -41.48 13.79
CA GLN A 79 -10.34 -42.25 14.54
C GLN A 79 -9.84 -42.82 15.88
N GLU A 80 -8.52 -42.90 16.07
CA GLU A 80 -7.88 -43.40 17.29
C GLU A 80 -7.30 -42.21 18.08
N ARG A 81 -8.08 -41.70 19.05
CA ARG A 81 -7.62 -40.63 19.93
C ARG A 81 -7.50 -41.13 21.37
N PRO A 82 -6.36 -40.92 22.04
CA PRO A 82 -6.27 -41.15 23.48
C PRO A 82 -7.19 -40.16 24.18
N THR A 83 -8.17 -40.66 24.93
CA THR A 83 -9.14 -39.85 25.68
C THR A 83 -8.68 -39.59 27.12
N GLN A 84 -7.73 -40.39 27.60
CA GLN A 84 -7.31 -40.41 28.99
C GLN A 84 -5.84 -40.82 29.12
N VAL A 85 -5.11 -40.15 30.00
CA VAL A 85 -3.74 -40.50 30.39
C VAL A 85 -3.79 -41.16 31.77
N VAL A 86 -3.18 -42.34 31.90
CA VAL A 86 -3.03 -43.03 33.19
C VAL A 86 -1.60 -42.82 33.67
N PHE A 87 -1.44 -42.15 34.81
CA PHE A 87 -0.14 -41.92 35.45
C PHE A 87 0.32 -43.16 36.22
N ALA A 88 1.63 -43.28 36.46
CA ALA A 88 2.22 -44.43 37.16
C ALA A 88 1.69 -44.64 38.60
N ASP A 89 1.08 -43.60 39.19
CA ASP A 89 0.42 -43.62 40.49
C ASP A 89 -1.07 -44.03 40.43
N GLY A 90 -1.57 -44.39 39.24
CA GLY A 90 -2.96 -44.78 39.01
C GLY A 90 -3.93 -43.62 38.80
N ARG A 91 -3.50 -42.36 38.88
CA ARG A 91 -4.34 -41.21 38.55
C ARG A 91 -4.66 -41.20 37.06
N THR A 92 -5.88 -40.84 36.72
CA THR A 92 -6.33 -40.71 35.33
C THR A 92 -6.76 -39.27 35.08
N GLU A 93 -6.21 -38.63 34.03
CA GLU A 93 -6.62 -37.30 33.57
C GLU A 93 -7.19 -37.37 32.15
N SER A 94 -8.27 -36.61 31.92
CA SER A 94 -8.90 -36.51 30.60
C SER A 94 -8.09 -35.60 29.68
N ILE A 95 -7.82 -36.04 28.46
CA ILE A 95 -7.21 -35.19 27.44
C ILE A 95 -8.31 -34.31 26.81
N PRO A 96 -8.20 -32.97 26.86
CA PRO A 96 -9.20 -32.10 26.27
C PRO A 96 -9.23 -32.22 24.74
N ASP A 97 -10.43 -32.32 24.16
CA ASP A 97 -10.59 -32.35 22.70
C ASP A 97 -10.42 -30.95 22.11
N ILE A 98 -9.28 -30.73 21.46
CA ILE A 98 -8.94 -29.47 20.77
C ILE A 98 -9.43 -29.44 19.32
N THR A 99 -10.00 -30.53 18.80
CA THR A 99 -10.47 -30.63 17.40
C THR A 99 -11.46 -29.53 16.99
N PRO A 100 -12.42 -29.10 17.84
CA PRO A 100 -13.33 -28.00 17.50
C PRO A 100 -12.61 -26.67 17.23
N LEU A 101 -11.47 -26.44 17.90
CA LEU A 101 -10.67 -25.21 17.75
C LEU A 101 -9.83 -25.22 16.47
N LEU A 102 -9.50 -26.40 15.95
CA LEU A 102 -8.71 -26.58 14.73
C LEU A 102 -9.58 -26.68 13.48
N LYS A 103 -10.92 -26.67 13.64
CA LYS A 103 -11.86 -26.82 12.54
C LYS A 103 -11.69 -25.66 11.54
N PRO A 104 -11.45 -25.94 10.26
CA PRO A 104 -11.44 -24.90 9.23
C PRO A 104 -12.78 -24.15 9.19
N THR A 105 -12.72 -22.83 9.14
CA THR A 105 -13.91 -21.96 9.05
C THR A 105 -13.87 -21.12 7.78
N THR A 106 -15.06 -20.81 7.24
CA THR A 106 -15.19 -19.98 6.03
C THR A 106 -14.66 -18.57 6.24
N LEU A 107 -14.92 -17.99 7.42
CA LEU A 107 -14.42 -16.66 7.78
C LEU A 107 -12.89 -16.66 7.93
N GLY A 108 -12.32 -17.71 8.54
CA GLY A 108 -10.86 -17.86 8.64
C GLY A 108 -10.20 -18.05 7.29
N ASP A 109 -10.82 -18.80 6.37
CA ASP A 109 -10.35 -18.95 4.99
C ASP A 109 -10.39 -17.59 4.28
N PHE A 110 -11.51 -16.86 4.34
CA PHE A 110 -11.63 -15.52 3.75
C PHE A 110 -10.54 -14.57 4.27
N ALA A 111 -10.40 -14.48 5.60
CA ALA A 111 -9.40 -13.65 6.23
C ALA A 111 -7.98 -14.03 5.76
N THR A 112 -7.69 -15.32 5.64
CA THR A 112 -6.38 -15.81 5.19
C THR A 112 -6.06 -15.33 3.77
N TYR A 113 -6.99 -15.51 2.82
CA TYR A 113 -6.78 -15.03 1.44
C TYR A 113 -6.71 -13.51 1.38
N PHE A 114 -7.61 -12.81 2.07
CA PHE A 114 -7.64 -11.36 2.09
C PHE A 114 -6.34 -10.77 2.64
N PHE A 115 -5.94 -11.13 3.86
CA PHE A 115 -4.75 -10.55 4.50
C PHE A 115 -3.46 -10.99 3.83
N ALA A 116 -3.36 -12.24 3.35
CA ALA A 116 -2.16 -12.67 2.64
C ALA A 116 -2.02 -11.96 1.29
N SER A 117 -3.12 -11.78 0.53
CA SER A 117 -3.10 -11.00 -0.71
C SER A 117 -2.88 -9.51 -0.48
N ALA A 118 -3.51 -8.92 0.54
CA ALA A 118 -3.33 -7.51 0.88
C ALA A 118 -1.90 -7.23 1.37
N GLY A 119 -1.37 -8.08 2.24
CA GLY A 119 0.02 -8.01 2.68
C GLY A 119 1.00 -8.24 1.53
N GLY A 120 0.71 -9.20 0.65
CA GLY A 120 1.48 -9.45 -0.56
C GLY A 120 1.49 -8.26 -1.52
N LEU A 121 0.32 -7.66 -1.78
CA LEU A 121 0.18 -6.43 -2.57
C LEU A 121 1.00 -5.30 -1.97
N PHE A 122 0.89 -5.07 -0.65
CA PHE A 122 1.62 -4.01 0.02
C PHE A 122 3.14 -4.20 -0.11
N LEU A 123 3.65 -5.38 0.28
CA LEU A 123 5.08 -5.67 0.20
C LEU A 123 5.60 -5.64 -1.24
N GLY A 124 4.88 -6.26 -2.18
CA GLY A 124 5.24 -6.27 -3.59
C GLY A 124 5.17 -4.89 -4.22
N GLY A 125 4.14 -4.11 -3.90
CA GLY A 125 3.95 -2.75 -4.37
C GLY A 125 5.04 -1.81 -3.90
N GLU A 126 5.37 -1.82 -2.60
CA GLU A 126 6.46 -1.00 -2.03
C GLU A 126 7.83 -1.38 -2.62
N LEU A 127 8.12 -2.67 -2.76
CA LEU A 127 9.38 -3.12 -3.38
C LEU A 127 9.45 -2.73 -4.87
N GLY A 128 8.34 -2.89 -5.59
CA GLY A 128 8.21 -2.43 -6.98
C GLY A 128 8.36 -0.92 -7.11
N PHE A 129 7.77 -0.17 -6.19
CA PHE A 129 7.90 1.29 -6.11
C PHE A 129 9.34 1.71 -5.86
N LEU A 130 10.04 1.12 -4.88
CA LEU A 130 11.44 1.42 -4.59
C LEU A 130 12.35 1.11 -5.79
N GLY A 131 12.15 -0.04 -6.43
CA GLY A 131 12.90 -0.41 -7.65
C GLY A 131 12.61 0.54 -8.81
N GLY A 132 11.34 0.90 -9.00
CA GLY A 132 10.89 1.87 -9.98
C GLY A 132 11.46 3.27 -9.72
N ALA A 133 11.48 3.71 -8.47
CA ALA A 133 12.01 5.00 -8.03
C ALA A 133 13.52 5.07 -8.25
N ALA A 134 14.26 4.01 -7.94
CA ALA A 134 15.70 3.94 -8.23
C ALA A 134 15.97 4.02 -9.75
N SER A 135 15.19 3.30 -10.56
CA SER A 135 15.32 3.30 -12.02
C SER A 135 14.91 4.64 -12.66
N GLY A 136 13.81 5.23 -12.19
CA GLY A 136 13.36 6.56 -12.61
C GLY A 136 14.35 7.65 -12.20
N SER A 137 14.86 7.60 -10.96
CA SER A 137 15.88 8.53 -10.46
C SER A 137 17.13 8.49 -11.32
N ARG A 138 17.63 7.29 -11.66
CA ARG A 138 18.77 7.13 -12.58
C ARG A 138 18.54 7.80 -13.93
N THR A 139 17.31 7.80 -14.42
CA THR A 139 16.94 8.44 -15.69
C THR A 139 17.01 9.96 -15.57
N ILE A 140 16.54 10.53 -14.46
CA ILE A 140 16.58 11.98 -14.20
C ILE A 140 18.02 12.45 -13.93
N THR A 141 18.85 11.65 -13.27
CA THR A 141 20.22 12.02 -12.89
C THR A 141 21.25 11.77 -13.98
N ALA A 142 20.87 11.19 -15.12
CA ALA A 142 21.80 10.85 -16.20
C ALA A 142 22.43 12.09 -16.86
N ASP A 143 21.65 13.18 -17.00
CA ASP A 143 22.12 14.48 -17.47
C ASP A 143 22.15 15.50 -16.30
N PRO A 144 23.34 15.98 -15.89
CA PRO A 144 23.48 16.97 -14.82
C PRO A 144 22.75 18.30 -15.08
N GLU A 145 22.67 18.74 -16.34
CA GLU A 145 22.01 20.01 -16.68
C GLU A 145 20.49 19.87 -16.61
N GLN A 146 19.95 18.81 -17.21
CA GLN A 146 18.54 18.45 -17.08
C GLN A 146 18.12 18.29 -15.61
N LYS A 147 18.92 17.56 -14.81
CA LYS A 147 18.69 17.44 -13.37
C LYS A 147 18.58 18.81 -12.70
N LYS A 148 19.52 19.73 -12.99
CA LYS A 148 19.52 21.08 -12.40
C LYS A 148 18.28 21.90 -12.80
N ARG A 149 17.83 21.79 -14.05
CA ARG A 149 16.60 22.46 -14.53
C ARG A 149 15.37 21.90 -13.81
N ILE A 150 15.24 20.57 -13.75
CA ILE A 150 14.14 19.88 -13.06
C ILE A 150 14.10 20.26 -11.58
N GLU A 151 15.25 20.24 -10.88
CA GLU A 151 15.32 20.63 -9.47
C GLU A 151 14.92 22.09 -9.25
N THR A 152 15.34 22.99 -10.14
CA THR A 152 15.00 24.42 -10.04
C THR A 152 13.51 24.63 -10.24
N ALA A 153 12.91 24.03 -11.27
CA ALA A 153 11.48 24.06 -11.52
C ALA A 153 10.69 23.48 -10.33
N PHE A 154 11.13 22.34 -9.79
CA PHE A 154 10.50 21.73 -8.62
C PHE A 154 10.55 22.61 -7.38
N ARG A 155 11.67 23.31 -7.13
CA ARG A 155 11.79 24.26 -6.01
C ARG A 155 10.85 25.45 -6.18
N ARG A 156 10.71 25.99 -7.39
CA ARG A 156 9.77 27.08 -7.69
C ARG A 156 8.33 26.65 -7.45
N PHE A 157 7.94 25.53 -8.04
CA PHE A 157 6.63 24.91 -7.83
C PHE A 157 6.32 24.74 -6.33
N ARG A 158 7.25 24.17 -5.56
CA ARG A 158 7.06 23.98 -4.12
C ARG A 158 6.94 25.29 -3.34
N ALA A 159 7.69 26.33 -3.74
CA ALA A 159 7.55 27.65 -3.15
C ALA A 159 6.16 28.24 -3.41
N ASP A 160 5.63 28.09 -4.62
CA ASP A 160 4.32 28.61 -4.99
C ASP A 160 3.17 27.82 -4.36
N VAL A 161 3.33 26.49 -4.20
CA VAL A 161 2.41 25.67 -3.39
C VAL A 161 2.37 26.19 -1.95
N LEU A 162 3.52 26.40 -1.32
CA LEU A 162 3.59 26.87 0.07
C LEU A 162 3.01 28.28 0.23
N ARG A 163 3.25 29.18 -0.72
CA ARG A 163 2.62 30.51 -0.74
C ARG A 163 1.11 30.40 -0.82
N LYS A 164 0.60 29.56 -1.72
CA LYS A 164 -0.83 29.34 -1.88
C LYS A 164 -1.47 28.75 -0.62
N GLU A 165 -0.80 27.81 0.03
CA GLU A 165 -1.25 27.24 1.31
C GLU A 165 -1.24 28.28 2.44
N ALA A 166 -0.25 29.17 2.47
CA ALA A 166 -0.21 30.29 3.40
C ALA A 166 -1.35 31.30 3.11
N ASP A 167 -1.57 31.66 1.85
CA ASP A 167 -2.66 32.55 1.45
C ASP A 167 -4.05 31.96 1.77
N GLU A 168 -4.20 30.64 1.70
CA GLU A 168 -5.42 29.93 2.12
C GLU A 168 -5.60 29.94 3.64
N LEU A 169 -4.50 29.88 4.40
CA LEU A 169 -4.51 29.97 5.86
C LEU A 169 -4.83 31.40 6.32
N ASP A 170 -4.21 32.41 5.70
CA ASP A 170 -4.38 33.83 5.99
C ASP A 170 -5.77 34.35 5.60
N ARG A 171 -6.40 33.75 4.59
CA ARG A 171 -7.80 34.03 4.22
C ARG A 171 -8.80 33.66 5.31
N GLY A 172 -8.37 33.05 6.42
CA GLY A 172 -9.12 33.05 7.66
C GLY A 172 -10.48 32.35 7.53
N VAL A 173 -10.50 31.13 6.98
CA VAL A 173 -11.69 30.28 7.13
C VAL A 173 -11.83 30.02 8.63
N SER A 174 -12.86 30.60 9.24
CA SER A 174 -13.09 30.52 10.68
C SER A 174 -13.10 29.04 11.10
N VAL A 175 -12.51 28.73 12.26
CA VAL A 175 -12.56 27.38 12.84
C VAL A 175 -14.01 26.94 13.03
N GLU A 176 -14.90 27.91 13.25
CA GLU A 176 -16.34 27.76 13.39
C GLU A 176 -17.01 27.27 12.09
N ASP A 177 -16.66 27.81 10.92
CA ASP A 177 -17.17 27.35 9.60
C ASP A 177 -16.68 25.96 9.15
N LYS A 178 -15.63 25.43 9.79
CA LYS A 178 -15.08 24.10 9.50
C LYS A 178 -15.53 23.03 10.49
N MET A 179 -15.92 23.42 11.71
CA MET A 179 -16.33 22.49 12.76
C MET A 179 -17.86 22.42 12.96
N PHE A 180 -18.61 23.47 12.59
CA PHE A 180 -20.07 23.55 12.68
C PHE A 180 -20.71 23.79 11.30
#